data_AF-V8G9I5-F1
#
_entry.id   AF-V8G9I5-F1
#
_cell.length_a   1.000
_cell.length_b   1.000
_cell.length_c   1.000
_cell.angle_alpha   90.00
_cell.angle_beta   90.00
_cell.angle_gamma   90.00
#
_symmetry.space_group_name_H-M   'P 1'
#
loop_
_entity.id
_entity.type
_entity.pdbx_description
1 polymer ?
#
loop_
_entity_poly.entity_id
_entity_poly.type
_entity_poly.pdbx_seq_one_letter_code
_entity_poly.pdbx_strand_id
1 'polypeptide(L)'
;MSKALGQAVVVENKAGASGNIAVQQLLRSKPDGYTLLMQYSGFHIITPHFMKVTWDPIKDFTPIAQIVSAPQILVVKKDLPVKSMQELIDYAKKIQAN
;
A
#
# COMPACT_ATOMS: atom_id res chain seq x y z
N MET A 1 4.65 14.79 13.71
CA MET A 1 4.09 15.89 12.88
C MET A 1 3.47 16.99 13.71
N SER A 2 2.50 16.73 14.61
CA SER A 2 1.77 17.80 15.32
C SER A 2 2.66 18.82 16.04
N LYS A 3 3.69 18.36 16.76
CA LYS A 3 4.67 19.24 17.42
C LYS A 3 5.47 20.11 16.43
N ALA A 4 5.84 19.56 15.28
CA ALA A 4 6.64 20.26 14.27
C ALA A 4 5.80 21.26 13.46
N LEU A 5 4.53 20.95 13.21
CA LEU A 5 3.61 21.80 12.46
C LEU A 5 2.92 22.86 13.33
N GLY A 6 2.97 22.72 14.67
CA GLY A 6 2.22 23.59 15.58
C GLY A 6 0.69 23.43 15.47
N GLN A 7 0.22 22.39 14.78
CA GLN A 7 -1.20 22.11 14.55
C GLN A 7 -1.50 20.64 14.84
N ALA A 8 -2.74 20.34 15.22
CA ALA A 8 -3.18 18.96 15.40
C ALA A 8 -3.20 18.22 14.06
N VAL A 9 -2.65 17.00 14.03
CA VAL A 9 -2.79 16.07 12.91
C VAL A 9 -3.73 14.96 13.35
N VAL A 10 -4.90 14.90 12.73
CA VAL A 10 -5.92 13.87 13.00
C VAL A 10 -5.76 12.75 11.98
N VAL A 11 -5.65 11.51 12.46
CA VAL A 11 -5.53 10.33 11.61
C VAL A 11 -6.89 9.69 11.45
N GLU A 12 -7.34 9.56 10.21
CA GLU A 12 -8.58 8.87 9.85
C GLU A 12 -8.27 7.65 8.98
N ASN A 13 -8.68 6.46 9.43
CA ASN A 13 -8.50 5.22 8.67
C ASN A 13 -9.69 4.98 7.75
N LYS A 14 -9.49 5.17 6.43
CA LYS A 14 -10.51 4.90 5.40
C LYS A 14 -10.16 3.64 4.60
N ALA A 15 -10.58 2.48 5.11
CA ALA A 15 -10.31 1.19 4.51
C ALA A 15 -11.29 0.82 3.36
N GLY A 16 -10.88 -0.11 2.50
CA GLY A 16 -11.72 -0.72 1.46
C GLY A 16 -11.31 -0.34 0.02
N ALA A 17 -11.81 -1.14 -0.94
CA ALA A 17 -11.54 -0.99 -2.38
C ALA A 17 -10.06 -0.79 -2.73
N SER A 18 -9.16 -1.54 -2.09
CA SER A 18 -7.70 -1.41 -2.25
C SER A 18 -7.17 0.03 -2.08
N GLY A 19 -7.74 0.76 -1.12
CA GLY A 19 -7.37 2.14 -0.82
C GLY A 19 -8.10 3.19 -1.67
N ASN A 20 -8.92 2.78 -2.65
CA ASN A 20 -9.60 3.71 -3.54
C ASN A 20 -10.63 4.59 -2.81
N ILE A 21 -11.25 4.13 -1.72
CA ILE A 21 -12.18 4.95 -0.93
C ILE A 21 -11.46 6.19 -0.37
N ALA A 22 -10.26 6.02 0.19
CA ALA A 22 -9.45 7.13 0.71
C ALA A 22 -9.01 8.08 -0.41
N VAL A 23 -8.66 7.53 -1.59
CA VAL A 23 -8.31 8.33 -2.78
C VAL A 23 -9.48 9.21 -3.21
N GLN A 24 -10.68 8.65 -3.35
CA GLN A 24 -11.86 9.43 -3.76
C GLN A 24 -12.19 10.57 -2.78
N GLN A 25 -11.97 10.35 -1.48
CA GLN A 25 -12.13 11.41 -0.48
C GLN A 25 -11.06 12.50 -0.63
N LEU A 26 -9.80 12.13 -0.85
CA LEU A 26 -8.72 13.10 -1.10
C LEU A 26 -9.02 13.95 -2.34
N LEU A 27 -9.36 13.32 -3.46
CA LEU A 27 -9.59 14.02 -4.73
C LEU A 27 -10.81 14.96 -4.70
N ARG A 28 -11.76 14.73 -3.79
CA ARG A 28 -12.89 15.63 -3.54
C ARG A 28 -12.58 16.72 -2.51
N SER A 29 -11.46 16.62 -1.80
CA SER A 29 -11.05 17.60 -0.80
C SER A 29 -10.47 18.84 -1.47
N LYS A 30 -10.44 19.94 -0.73
CA LYS A 30 -9.76 21.16 -1.19
C LYS A 30 -8.25 20.90 -1.30
N PRO A 31 -7.57 21.36 -2.35
CA PRO A 31 -6.12 21.25 -2.49
C PRO A 31 -5.40 22.34 -1.66
N ASP A 32 -5.71 22.43 -0.36
CA ASP A 32 -5.20 23.46 0.57
C ASP A 32 -4.14 22.93 1.55
N GLY A 33 -3.75 21.66 1.42
CA GLY A 33 -2.72 21.02 2.23
C GLY A 33 -3.20 20.44 3.57
N TYR A 34 -4.48 20.58 3.94
CA TYR A 34 -5.02 20.06 5.20
C TYR A 34 -5.52 18.61 5.11
N THR A 35 -5.82 18.14 3.90
CA THR A 35 -6.11 16.72 3.65
C THR A 35 -4.91 16.08 2.97
N LEU A 36 -4.29 15.13 3.64
CA LEU A 36 -3.17 14.35 3.12
C LEU A 36 -3.57 12.88 3.03
N LEU A 37 -3.06 12.20 2.00
CA LEU A 37 -3.23 10.77 1.83
C LEU A 37 -1.93 10.05 2.15
N MET A 38 -1.99 9.09 3.06
CA MET A 38 -0.91 8.15 3.32
C MET A 38 -1.19 6.84 2.61
N GLN A 39 -0.34 6.47 1.66
CA GLN A 39 -0.41 5.20 0.95
C GLN A 39 0.97 4.61 0.67
N TYR A 40 0.97 3.32 0.31
CA TYR A 40 2.15 2.60 -0.14
C TYR A 40 1.95 2.12 -1.59
N SER A 41 3.02 1.58 -2.19
CA SER A 41 3.07 1.19 -3.60
C SER A 41 1.93 0.25 -4.06
N GLY A 42 1.44 -0.64 -3.19
CA GLY A 42 0.38 -1.59 -3.53
C GLY A 42 -0.97 -0.94 -3.86
N PHE A 43 -1.34 0.11 -3.13
CA PHE A 43 -2.59 0.82 -3.37
C PHE A 43 -2.42 1.95 -4.39
N HIS A 44 -1.30 2.65 -4.36
CA HIS A 44 -1.12 3.83 -5.20
C HIS A 44 -0.71 3.49 -6.64
N ILE A 45 0.16 2.49 -6.82
CA ILE A 45 0.70 2.12 -8.14
C ILE A 45 0.13 0.80 -8.63
N ILE A 46 0.18 -0.26 -7.81
CA ILE A 46 -0.23 -1.60 -8.27
C ILE A 46 -1.74 -1.62 -8.58
N THR A 47 -2.59 -1.09 -7.70
CA THR A 47 -4.06 -1.15 -7.89
C THR A 47 -4.54 -0.60 -9.24
N PRO A 48 -4.11 0.59 -9.72
CA PRO A 48 -4.45 1.08 -11.06
C PRO A 48 -4.03 0.17 -12.23
N HIS A 49 -3.02 -0.68 -12.05
CA HIS A 49 -2.56 -1.62 -13.09
C HIS A 49 -3.38 -2.92 -13.13
N PHE A 50 -4.03 -3.28 -12.02
CA PHE A 50 -4.81 -4.53 -11.91
C PHE A 50 -6.32 -4.31 -11.93
N MET A 51 -6.79 -3.09 -11.65
CA MET A 51 -8.21 -2.76 -11.59
C MET A 51 -8.46 -1.40 -12.25
N LYS A 52 -9.65 -1.24 -12.85
CA LYS A 52 -10.07 0.04 -13.41
C LYS A 52 -10.29 1.05 -12.28
N VAL A 53 -9.57 2.15 -12.32
CA VAL A 53 -9.70 3.30 -11.42
C VAL A 53 -10.11 4.56 -12.20
N THR A 54 -10.56 5.59 -11.49
CA THR A 54 -11.01 6.87 -12.08
C THR A 54 -10.02 8.02 -11.88
N TRP A 55 -8.77 7.71 -11.53
CA TRP A 55 -7.73 8.66 -11.19
C TRP A 55 -6.40 8.22 -11.79
N ASP A 56 -5.53 9.19 -12.06
CA ASP A 56 -4.17 9.01 -12.55
C ASP A 56 -3.20 9.03 -11.35
N PRO A 57 -2.40 7.97 -11.13
CA PRO A 57 -1.50 7.87 -9.98
C PRO A 57 -0.41 8.94 -9.95
N ILE A 58 -0.12 9.61 -11.07
CA ILE A 58 0.95 10.61 -11.17
C ILE A 58 0.36 12.02 -11.25
N LYS A 59 -0.66 12.24 -12.09
CA LYS A 59 -1.17 13.59 -12.38
C LYS A 59 -2.10 14.13 -11.31
N ASP A 60 -2.84 13.27 -10.61
CA ASP A 60 -3.86 13.71 -9.67
C ASP A 60 -3.31 13.91 -8.24
N PHE A 61 -1.99 13.74 -8.03
CA PHE A 61 -1.36 13.79 -6.71
C PHE A 61 -0.08 14.62 -6.71
N THR A 62 0.14 15.37 -5.63
CA THR A 62 1.43 16.00 -5.34
C THR A 62 2.18 15.15 -4.30
N PRO A 63 3.33 14.52 -4.65
CA PRO A 63 4.10 13.74 -3.70
C PRO A 63 4.75 14.65 -2.66
N ILE A 64 4.60 14.32 -1.37
CA ILE A 64 5.15 15.10 -0.26
C ILE A 64 6.44 14.48 0.27
N ALA A 65 6.38 13.23 0.74
CA ALA A 65 7.54 12.53 1.29
C ALA A 65 7.35 11.01 1.31
N GLN A 66 8.44 10.26 1.10
CA GLN A 66 8.51 8.85 1.44
C GLN A 66 8.95 8.70 2.91
N ILE A 67 8.02 8.31 3.77
CA ILE A 67 8.26 8.22 5.21
C ILE A 67 8.66 6.83 5.70
N VAL A 68 8.34 5.78 4.93
CA VAL A 68 8.67 4.38 5.25
C VAL A 68 9.06 3.66 3.97
N SER A 69 10.12 2.86 4.05
CA SER A 69 10.47 1.84 3.06
C SER A 69 10.63 0.53 3.82
N ALA A 70 9.92 -0.51 3.38
CA ALA A 70 9.92 -1.82 4.04
C ALA A 70 10.14 -2.92 2.99
N PRO A 71 11.06 -3.87 3.23
CA PRO A 71 11.21 -5.02 2.35
C PRO A 71 10.00 -5.96 2.48
N GLN A 72 9.66 -6.64 1.39
CA GLN A 72 8.78 -7.79 1.47
C GLN A 72 9.58 -9.02 1.91
N ILE A 73 9.05 -9.75 2.90
CA ILE A 73 9.68 -10.98 3.41
C ILE A 73 8.73 -12.16 3.21
N LEU A 74 9.31 -13.31 2.89
CA LEU A 74 8.59 -14.56 2.75
C LEU A 74 8.70 -15.33 4.06
N VAL A 75 7.57 -15.61 4.68
CA VAL A 75 7.48 -16.35 5.94
C VAL A 75 6.70 -17.63 5.71
N VAL A 76 7.25 -18.73 6.16
CA VAL A 76 6.62 -20.05 6.12
C VAL A 76 6.09 -20.43 7.49
N LYS A 77 5.08 -21.31 7.53
CA LYS A 77 4.67 -21.92 8.81
C LYS A 77 5.86 -22.69 9.41
N LYS A 78 5.94 -22.69 10.74
CA LYS A 78 7.04 -23.32 11.49
C LYS A 78 7.16 -24.83 11.24
N ASP A 79 6.05 -25.50 10.99
CA ASP A 79 5.94 -26.94 10.73
C ASP A 79 6.16 -27.32 9.26
N LEU A 80 6.34 -26.34 8.36
CA LEU A 80 6.65 -26.61 6.97
C LEU A 80 8.09 -27.13 6.86
N PRO A 81 8.35 -28.26 6.17
CA PRO A 81 9.69 -28.85 6.08
C PRO A 81 10.56 -28.15 5.03
N VAL A 82 10.61 -26.81 5.08
CA VAL A 82 11.42 -25.98 4.17
C VAL A 82 12.24 -25.00 5.00
N LYS A 83 13.55 -24.97 4.74
CA LYS A 83 14.52 -24.12 5.44
C LYS A 83 15.24 -23.15 4.52
N SER A 84 14.97 -23.21 3.23
CA SER A 84 15.57 -22.37 2.21
C SER A 84 14.54 -21.98 1.14
N MET A 85 14.87 -20.94 0.38
CA MET A 85 14.03 -20.53 -0.75
C MET A 85 13.92 -21.64 -1.81
N GLN A 86 15.02 -22.37 -2.05
CA GLN A 86 15.04 -23.49 -3.00
C GLN A 86 14.08 -24.61 -2.55
N GLU A 87 14.14 -25.00 -1.28
CA GLU A 87 13.22 -26.01 -0.73
C GLU A 87 11.75 -25.58 -0.84
N LEU A 88 11.45 -24.30 -0.63
CA LEU A 88 10.09 -23.78 -0.80
C LEU A 88 9.63 -23.81 -2.27
N ILE A 89 10.51 -23.50 -3.23
CA ILE A 89 10.20 -23.63 -4.67
C ILE A 89 9.90 -25.09 -5.01
N ASP A 90 10.76 -26.01 -4.57
CA ASP A 90 10.61 -27.44 -4.86
C ASP A 90 9.35 -28.02 -4.20
N TYR A 91 9.02 -27.55 -2.99
CA TYR A 91 7.78 -27.89 -2.30
C TYR A 91 6.54 -27.38 -3.06
N ALA A 92 6.54 -26.11 -3.51
CA ALA A 92 5.42 -25.53 -4.25
C ALA A 92 5.16 -26.21 -5.60
N LYS A 93 6.22 -26.58 -6.34
CA LYS A 93 6.10 -27.32 -7.61
C LYS A 93 5.43 -28.68 -7.43
N LYS A 94 5.69 -29.38 -6.31
CA LYS A 94 5.01 -30.65 -6.00
C LYS A 94 3.53 -30.48 -5.73
N ILE A 95 3.11 -29.36 -5.13
CA ILE A 95 1.69 -29.06 -4.89
C ILE A 95 0.96 -28.77 -6.20
N GLN A 96 1.58 -28.02 -7.12
CA GLN A 96 0.95 -27.63 -8.39
C GLN A 96 0.79 -28.78 -9.39
N ALA A 97 1.51 -29.89 -9.19
CA ALA A 97 1.44 -31.08 -10.05
C ALA A 97 0.25 -32.01 -9.73
N ASN A 98 -0.58 -31.67 -8.73
CA ASN A 98 -1.84 -32.36 -8.38
C ASN A 98 -3.04 -31.46 -8.68
#